data_AF-A0AAU5Q8B5-F1
#
_entry.id   AF-A0AAU5Q8B5-F1
#
_cell.length_a   1.000
_cell.length_b   1.000
_cell.length_c   1.000
_cell.angle_alpha   90.00
_cell.angle_beta   90.00
_cell.angle_gamma   90.00
#
_symmetry.space_group_name_H-M   'P 1'
#
loop_
_entity.id
_entity.type
_entity.pdbx_description
1 polymer ?
#
loop_
_entity_poly.entity_id
_entity_poly.type
_entity_poly.pdbx_seq_one_letter_code
_entity_poly.pdbx_strand_id
1 'polypeptide(L)'
;MDWSERARAAEALQDWDEAIALVRAHAECFSDDPDMHDNHLWHMDLLARAERISELTERALTDSHARRRLNRSLRERGMEAALCDRAEDGDRGALYILVRLMCETGRVREAQKVVADIAPEDQYARQIVASDCWT
;
A
#
# COMPACT_ATOMS: atom_id res chain seq x y z
N MET A 1 -26.85 12.96 13.90
CA MET A 1 -25.95 12.78 12.74
C MET A 1 -25.20 11.50 12.99
N ASP A 2 -25.30 10.56 12.06
CA ASP A 2 -24.63 9.27 12.16
C ASP A 2 -23.11 9.46 12.16
N TRP A 3 -22.36 8.58 12.81
CA TRP A 3 -20.89 8.70 12.88
C TRP A 3 -20.28 8.61 11.47
N SER A 4 -20.87 7.82 10.58
CA SER A 4 -20.38 7.66 9.20
C SER A 4 -20.62 8.92 8.36
N GLU A 5 -21.74 9.61 8.58
CA GLU A 5 -22.02 10.92 7.96
C GLU A 5 -21.03 11.98 8.43
N ARG A 6 -20.72 12.01 9.74
CA ARG A 6 -19.70 12.91 10.31
C ARG A 6 -18.32 12.62 9.74
N ALA A 7 -17.94 11.36 9.64
CA ALA A 7 -16.64 10.95 9.09
C ALA A 7 -16.50 11.38 7.62
N ARG A 8 -17.55 11.19 6.80
CA ARG A 8 -17.57 11.66 5.41
C ARG A 8 -17.52 13.19 5.31
N ALA A 9 -18.19 13.90 6.20
CA ALA A 9 -18.13 15.36 6.24
C ALA A 9 -16.73 15.86 6.61
N ALA A 10 -16.09 15.25 7.62
CA ALA A 10 -14.71 15.53 8.00
C ALA A 10 -13.74 15.24 6.85
N GLU A 11 -13.89 14.09 6.17
CA GLU A 11 -13.10 13.72 5.00
C GLU A 11 -13.24 14.75 3.86
N ALA A 12 -14.46 15.20 3.56
CA ALA A 12 -14.72 16.21 2.54
C ALA A 12 -14.09 17.57 2.86
N LEU A 13 -13.98 17.90 4.15
CA LEU A 13 -13.30 19.09 4.65
C LEU A 13 -11.79 18.90 4.83
N GLN A 14 -11.27 17.70 4.56
CA GLN A 14 -9.89 17.29 4.81
C GLN A 14 -9.48 17.41 6.30
N ASP A 15 -10.45 17.34 7.22
CA ASP A 15 -10.21 17.16 8.64
C ASP A 15 -9.88 15.69 8.90
N TRP A 16 -8.63 15.35 8.58
CA TRP A 16 -8.17 13.97 8.58
C TRP A 16 -8.19 13.34 9.97
N ASP A 17 -7.86 14.10 11.01
CA ASP A 17 -7.80 13.56 12.37
C ASP A 17 -9.19 13.13 12.86
N GLU A 18 -10.21 13.97 12.65
CA GLU A 18 -11.60 13.62 12.99
C GLU A 18 -12.10 12.45 12.13
N ALA A 19 -11.87 12.47 10.81
CA ALA A 19 -12.28 11.38 9.93
C ALA A 19 -11.65 10.04 10.34
N ILE A 20 -10.33 10.02 10.59
CA ILE A 20 -9.60 8.83 11.02
C ILE A 20 -10.11 8.34 12.36
N ALA A 21 -10.29 9.23 13.35
CA ALA A 21 -10.76 8.87 14.68
C ALA A 21 -12.14 8.20 14.64
N LEU A 22 -13.07 8.78 13.87
CA LEU A 22 -14.43 8.28 13.73
C LEU A 22 -14.48 6.90 13.04
N VAL A 23 -13.76 6.73 11.92
CA VAL A 23 -13.76 5.47 11.17
C VAL A 23 -13.02 4.37 11.95
N ARG A 24 -11.86 4.68 12.55
CA ARG A 24 -11.08 3.71 13.32
C ARG A 24 -11.87 3.11 14.47
N ALA A 25 -12.75 3.88 15.12
CA ALA A 25 -13.58 3.38 16.22
C ALA A 25 -14.58 2.29 15.80
N HIS A 26 -14.83 2.15 14.49
CA HIS A 26 -15.79 1.22 13.89
C HIS A 26 -15.11 0.30 12.87
N ALA A 27 -13.80 0.10 12.99
CA ALA A 27 -12.99 -0.63 12.02
C ALA A 27 -12.28 -1.81 12.69
N GLU A 28 -12.39 -2.99 12.06
CA GLU A 28 -11.68 -4.19 12.49
C GLU A 28 -11.16 -4.98 11.28
N CYS A 29 -9.86 -5.33 11.33
CA CYS A 29 -9.17 -5.95 10.20
C CYS A 29 -9.75 -7.34 9.84
N PHE A 30 -10.03 -8.17 10.84
CA PHE A 30 -10.54 -9.53 10.67
C PHE A 30 -11.87 -9.68 11.40
N SER A 31 -12.86 -8.90 10.97
CA SER A 31 -14.22 -8.96 11.49
C SER A 31 -15.10 -9.87 10.62
N ASP A 32 -15.99 -10.63 11.27
CA ASP A 32 -17.08 -11.35 10.60
C ASP A 32 -18.23 -10.41 10.18
N ASP A 33 -18.28 -9.21 10.74
CA ASP A 33 -19.16 -8.11 10.30
C ASP A 33 -18.52 -7.41 9.07
N PRO A 34 -19.17 -7.46 7.89
CA PRO A 34 -18.68 -6.81 6.68
C PRO A 34 -18.51 -5.30 6.81
N ASP A 35 -19.38 -4.61 7.57
CA ASP A 35 -19.33 -3.15 7.70
C ASP A 35 -18.07 -2.74 8.48
N MET A 36 -17.71 -3.48 9.53
CA MET A 36 -16.48 -3.25 10.29
C MET A 36 -15.22 -3.51 9.45
N HIS A 37 -15.25 -4.50 8.55
CA HIS A 37 -14.15 -4.77 7.63
C HIS A 37 -14.03 -3.66 6.57
N ASP A 38 -15.14 -3.21 5.99
CA ASP A 38 -15.14 -2.12 5.01
C ASP A 38 -14.66 -0.81 5.64
N ASN A 39 -15.05 -0.53 6.87
CA ASN A 39 -14.52 0.60 7.65
C ASN A 39 -13.01 0.48 7.88
N HIS A 40 -12.49 -0.73 8.05
CA HIS A 40 -11.04 -0.94 8.15
C HIS A 40 -10.31 -0.60 6.85
N LEU A 41 -10.87 -0.99 5.70
CA LEU A 41 -10.34 -0.58 4.40
C LEU A 41 -10.39 0.94 4.21
N TRP A 42 -11.49 1.58 4.63
CA TRP A 42 -11.63 3.04 4.59
C TRP A 42 -10.60 3.72 5.48
N HIS A 43 -10.37 3.23 6.69
CA HIS A 43 -9.34 3.75 7.58
C HIS A 43 -7.94 3.70 6.94
N MET A 44 -7.57 2.60 6.28
CA MET A 44 -6.27 2.53 5.57
C MET A 44 -6.16 3.57 4.45
N ASP A 45 -7.26 3.83 3.74
CA ASP A 45 -7.30 4.86 2.70
C ASP A 45 -7.17 6.28 3.28
N LEU A 46 -7.85 6.56 4.41
CA LEU A 46 -7.73 7.83 5.11
C LEU A 46 -6.29 8.11 5.55
N LEU A 47 -5.61 7.11 6.14
CA LEU A 47 -4.19 7.23 6.51
C LEU A 47 -3.31 7.57 5.30
N ALA A 48 -3.56 6.92 4.16
CA ALA A 48 -2.81 7.16 2.94
C ALA A 48 -3.06 8.54 2.33
N ARG A 49 -4.30 9.03 2.36
CA ARG A 49 -4.69 10.35 1.83
C ARG A 49 -4.25 11.50 2.73
N ALA A 50 -4.23 11.27 4.04
CA ALA A 50 -3.69 12.19 5.03
C ALA A 50 -2.15 12.18 5.09
N GLU A 51 -1.48 11.42 4.22
CA GLU A 51 -0.02 11.27 4.18
C GLU A 51 0.61 10.76 5.49
N ARG A 52 -0.17 10.05 6.31
CA ARG A 52 0.29 9.45 7.58
C ARG A 52 1.03 8.14 7.33
N ILE A 53 2.07 8.21 6.50
CA ILE A 53 2.85 7.06 6.01
C ILE A 53 3.51 6.30 7.17
N SER A 54 3.99 7.00 8.21
CA SER A 54 4.56 6.36 9.39
C SER A 54 3.56 5.47 10.12
N GLU A 55 2.33 5.96 10.37
CA GLU A 55 1.28 5.18 11.03
C GLU A 55 0.83 3.99 10.16
N LEU A 56 0.76 4.18 8.83
CA LEU A 56 0.46 3.10 7.90
C LEU A 56 1.60 2.06 7.85
N THR A 57 2.85 2.48 8.03
CA THR A 57 4.04 1.62 8.09
C THR A 57 4.04 0.75 9.34
N GLU A 58 3.74 1.34 10.50
CA GLU A 58 3.61 0.59 11.76
C GLU A 58 2.54 -0.50 11.65
N ARG A 59 1.37 -0.14 11.09
CA ARG A 59 0.27 -1.11 10.88
C ARG A 59 0.63 -2.22 9.90
N ALA A 60 1.35 -1.88 8.82
CA ALA A 60 1.75 -2.83 7.78
C ALA A 60 2.59 -4.01 8.29
N LEU A 61 3.16 -3.93 9.50
CA LEU A 61 3.88 -5.03 10.14
C LEU A 61 2.97 -6.23 10.45
N THR A 62 1.72 -5.99 10.83
CA THR A 62 0.77 -7.05 11.22
C THR A 62 -0.50 -7.09 10.38
N ASP A 63 -0.74 -6.06 9.57
CA ASP A 63 -1.97 -5.88 8.81
C ASP A 63 -1.70 -5.94 7.29
N SER A 64 -2.29 -6.94 6.64
CA SER A 64 -2.11 -7.17 5.20
C SER A 64 -2.78 -6.09 4.33
N HIS A 65 -3.83 -5.44 4.81
CA HIS A 65 -4.52 -4.36 4.11
C HIS A 65 -3.71 -3.07 4.23
N ALA A 66 -3.19 -2.77 5.42
CA ALA A 66 -2.26 -1.67 5.63
C ALA A 66 -1.02 -1.80 4.73
N ARG A 67 -0.40 -2.99 4.70
CA ARG A 67 0.74 -3.29 3.84
C ARG A 67 0.44 -3.08 2.35
N ARG A 68 -0.68 -3.62 1.86
CA ARG A 68 -1.11 -3.43 0.46
C ARG A 68 -1.37 -1.96 0.14
N ARG A 69 -2.04 -1.23 1.03
CA ARG A 69 -2.32 0.20 0.83
C ARG A 69 -1.05 1.02 0.87
N LEU A 70 -0.11 0.72 1.77
CA LEU A 70 1.20 1.37 1.85
C LEU A 70 1.99 1.20 0.55
N ASN A 71 2.14 -0.03 0.06
CA ASN A 71 2.92 -0.26 -1.16
C ASN A 71 2.30 0.48 -2.37
N ARG A 72 0.96 0.55 -2.44
CA ARG A 72 0.26 1.37 -3.44
C ARG A 72 0.56 2.87 -3.27
N SER A 73 0.47 3.38 -2.04
CA SER A 73 0.78 4.78 -1.71
C SER A 73 2.20 5.20 -2.08
N LEU A 74 3.18 4.31 -1.88
CA LEU A 74 4.58 4.55 -2.21
C LEU A 74 4.78 4.58 -3.73
N ARG A 75 4.13 3.67 -4.49
CA ARG A 75 4.14 3.70 -5.96
C ARG A 75 3.56 4.98 -6.51
N GLU A 76 2.37 5.38 -6.03
CA GLU A 76 1.67 6.60 -6.46
C GLU A 76 2.54 7.85 -6.28
N ARG A 77 3.47 7.82 -5.33
CA ARG A 77 4.41 8.91 -5.00
C ARG A 77 5.81 8.72 -5.60
N GLY A 78 6.07 7.65 -6.34
CA GLY A 78 7.39 7.35 -6.90
C GLY A 78 8.47 7.07 -5.84
N MET A 79 8.09 6.63 -4.64
CA MET A 79 9.02 6.37 -3.53
C MET A 79 9.71 5.00 -3.68
N GLU A 80 10.51 4.85 -4.73
CA GLU A 80 11.19 3.60 -5.09
C GLU A 80 12.11 3.08 -3.98
N ALA A 81 12.86 3.96 -3.33
CA ALA A 81 13.76 3.57 -2.23
C ALA A 81 12.98 2.90 -1.09
N ALA A 82 11.84 3.48 -0.69
CA ALA A 82 11.00 2.90 0.35
C ALA A 82 10.36 1.56 -0.08
N LEU A 83 10.06 1.38 -1.38
CA LEU A 83 9.62 0.08 -1.90
C LEU A 83 10.75 -0.95 -1.91
N CYS A 84 11.99 -0.51 -2.19
CA CYS A 84 13.19 -1.34 -2.19
C CYS A 84 13.51 -1.84 -0.78
N ASP A 85 13.59 -0.94 0.20
CA ASP A 85 13.85 -1.28 1.60
C ASP A 85 12.86 -2.34 2.10
N ARG A 86 11.57 -2.16 1.80
CA ARG A 86 10.53 -3.12 2.17
C ARG A 86 10.66 -4.46 1.46
N ALA A 87 11.06 -4.45 0.18
CA ALA A 87 11.31 -5.67 -0.58
C ALA A 87 12.50 -6.45 -0.02
N GLU A 88 13.57 -5.75 0.38
CA GLU A 88 14.74 -6.32 1.06
C GLU A 88 14.37 -6.93 2.42
N ASP A 89 13.44 -6.30 3.15
CA ASP A 89 12.85 -6.84 4.38
C ASP A 89 11.87 -8.01 4.14
N GLY A 90 11.70 -8.45 2.90
CA GLY A 90 10.91 -9.63 2.51
C GLY A 90 9.46 -9.34 2.12
N ASP A 91 9.05 -8.07 1.98
CA ASP A 91 7.74 -7.73 1.44
C ASP A 91 7.68 -7.95 -0.08
N ARG A 92 7.28 -9.15 -0.48
CA ARG A 92 7.09 -9.50 -1.90
C ARG A 92 6.11 -8.57 -2.63
N GLY A 93 5.12 -8.02 -1.92
CA GLY A 93 4.19 -7.06 -2.52
C GLY A 93 4.88 -5.76 -2.91
N ALA A 94 5.84 -5.30 -2.12
CA ALA A 94 6.66 -4.14 -2.44
C ALA A 94 7.60 -4.42 -3.63
N LEU A 95 8.22 -5.61 -3.66
CA LEU A 95 9.05 -6.07 -4.78
C LEU A 95 8.27 -6.02 -6.10
N TYR A 96 7.09 -6.63 -6.16
CA TYR A 96 6.31 -6.69 -7.40
C TYR A 96 5.90 -5.29 -7.90
N ILE A 97 5.56 -4.40 -6.97
CA ILE A 97 5.19 -3.02 -7.29
C ILE A 97 6.40 -2.23 -7.80
N LEU A 98 7.57 -2.37 -7.16
CA LEU A 98 8.81 -1.73 -7.58
C LEU A 98 9.22 -2.16 -8.99
N VAL A 99 9.20 -3.48 -9.25
CA VAL A 99 9.55 -4.06 -10.55
C VAL A 99 8.61 -3.56 -11.65
N ARG A 100 7.29 -3.54 -11.41
CA ARG A 100 6.31 -2.97 -12.35
C ARG A 100 6.58 -1.50 -12.63
N LEU A 101 6.81 -0.69 -11.58
CA LEU A 101 7.08 0.73 -11.74
C LEU A 101 8.34 0.97 -12.61
N MET A 102 9.41 0.20 -12.40
CA MET A 102 10.61 0.26 -13.21
C MET A 102 10.35 -0.15 -14.67
N CYS A 103 9.58 -1.21 -14.91
CA CYS A 103 9.21 -1.62 -16.26
C CYS A 103 8.34 -0.57 -16.97
N GLU A 104 7.29 -0.06 -16.32
CA GLU A 104 6.39 0.98 -16.82
C GLU A 104 7.14 2.28 -17.18
N THR A 105 8.31 2.52 -16.56
CA THR A 105 9.18 3.68 -16.82
C THR A 105 10.36 3.36 -17.75
N GLY A 106 10.36 2.19 -18.40
CA GLY A 106 11.38 1.77 -19.37
C GLY A 106 12.71 1.30 -18.76
N ARG A 107 12.79 1.16 -17.44
CA ARG A 107 13.99 0.76 -16.67
C ARG A 107 14.08 -0.75 -16.45
N VAL A 108 13.78 -1.51 -17.50
CA VAL A 108 13.71 -2.99 -17.47
C VAL A 108 15.02 -3.64 -16.97
N ARG A 109 16.19 -3.11 -17.34
CA ARG A 109 17.48 -3.65 -16.86
C ARG A 109 17.67 -3.45 -15.36
N GLU A 110 17.19 -2.34 -14.81
CA GLU A 110 17.23 -2.09 -13.37
C GLU A 110 16.24 -3.00 -12.65
N ALA A 111 15.04 -3.20 -13.23
CA ALA A 111 14.06 -4.16 -12.70
C ALA A 111 14.63 -5.59 -12.64
N GLN A 112 15.33 -6.04 -13.70
CA GLN A 112 16.03 -7.33 -13.72
C GLN A 112 17.06 -7.45 -12.59
N LYS A 113 17.85 -6.40 -12.40
CA LYS A 113 18.87 -6.36 -11.36
C LYS A 113 18.24 -6.43 -9.97
N VAL A 114 17.19 -5.65 -9.70
CA VAL A 114 16.47 -5.68 -8.42
C VAL A 114 15.93 -7.08 -8.10
N VAL A 115 15.33 -7.77 -9.08
CA VAL A 115 14.86 -9.15 -8.87
C VAL A 115 16.02 -10.09 -8.57
N ALA A 116 17.13 -9.99 -9.32
CA ALA A 116 18.30 -10.84 -9.12
C ALA A 116 18.96 -10.62 -7.75
N ASP A 117 19.01 -9.38 -7.27
CA ASP A 117 19.68 -9.00 -6.02
C ASP A 117 18.81 -9.35 -4.79
N ILE A 118 17.50 -9.07 -4.83
CA ILE A 118 16.61 -9.21 -3.67
C ILE A 118 16.00 -10.61 -3.56
N ALA A 119 15.46 -11.12 -4.67
CA ALA A 119 14.67 -12.35 -4.66
C ALA A 119 14.92 -13.13 -5.95
N PRO A 120 16.15 -13.66 -6.15
CA PRO A 120 16.52 -14.27 -7.41
C PRO A 120 15.51 -15.34 -7.78
N GLU A 121 15.06 -16.20 -6.88
CA GLU A 121 14.14 -17.31 -7.18
C GLU A 121 12.65 -16.96 -7.26
N ASP A 122 12.28 -15.68 -7.15
CA ASP A 122 10.88 -15.27 -7.26
C ASP A 122 10.42 -15.31 -8.72
N GLN A 123 9.73 -16.39 -9.07
CA GLN A 123 9.24 -16.63 -10.42
C GLN A 123 8.25 -15.56 -10.89
N TYR A 124 7.44 -15.00 -9.98
CA TYR A 124 6.45 -14.00 -10.34
C TYR A 124 7.11 -12.66 -10.65
N ALA A 125 8.09 -12.25 -9.85
CA ALA A 125 8.87 -11.05 -10.12
C ALA A 125 9.64 -11.16 -11.46
N ARG A 126 10.24 -12.32 -11.74
CA ARG A 126 10.87 -12.61 -13.04
C ARG A 126 9.87 -12.53 -14.20
N GLN A 127 8.64 -13.02 -14.00
CA GLN A 127 7.59 -12.98 -15.03
C GLN A 127 7.15 -11.54 -15.34
N ILE A 128 6.97 -10.67 -14.34
CA ILE A 128 6.62 -9.27 -14.54
C ILE A 128 7.63 -8.62 -15.50
N VAL A 129 8.92 -8.77 -15.20
CA VAL A 129 10.00 -8.26 -16.06
C VAL A 129 9.89 -8.81 -17.48
N ALA A 130 9.67 -10.11 -17.62
CA ALA A 130 9.60 -10.76 -18.92
C ALA A 130 8.37 -10.34 -19.75
N SER A 131 7.23 -10.04 -19.12
CA SER A 131 6.00 -9.61 -19.80
C SER A 131 6.10 -8.18 -20.34
N ASP A 132 6.73 -7.28 -19.59
CA ASP A 132 6.85 -5.86 -19.97
C ASP A 132 8.06 -5.58 -20.90
N CYS A 133 8.90 -6.59 -21.16
CA CYS A 133 9.96 -6.54 -22.18
C CYS A 133 9.44 -6.50 -23.63
N TRP A 134 8.17 -6.81 -23.87
CA TRP A 134 7.59 -6.99 -25.22
C TRP A 134 6.53 -5.96 -25.62
N THR A 135 6.33 -4.92 -24.81
CA THR A 135 5.47 -3.76 -25.12
C THR A 135 6.32 -2.55 -25.48
#